data_AF-A0A954T2C7-F1
#
_entry.id   AF-A0A954T2C7-F1
#
_cell.length_a   1.000
_cell.length_b   1.000
_cell.length_c   1.000
_cell.angle_alpha   90.00
_cell.angle_beta   90.00
_cell.angle_gamma   90.00
#
_symmetry.space_group_name_H-M   'P 1'
#
loop_
_entity.id
_entity.type
_entity.pdbx_description
1 polymer ?
#
loop_
_entity_poly.entity_id
_entity_poly.type
_entity_poly.pdbx_seq_one_letter_code
_entity_poly.pdbx_strand_id
1 'polypeptide(L)' 'NESALERTYKWMHQHFPHIVDCQPIDVEGLIESAGFTLVEHERISLFTMPVAIVVATPTKA' A
#
# COMPACT_ATOMS: atom_id res chain seq x y z
N ASN A 1 -10.55 4.61 -12.10
CA ASN A 1 -10.34 3.70 -13.24
C ASN A 1 -9.20 2.78 -12.90
N GLU A 2 -9.53 1.55 -12.55
CA GLU A 2 -8.57 0.50 -12.18
C GLU A 2 -7.94 -0.09 -13.45
N SER A 3 -6.62 -0.36 -13.44
CA SER A 3 -5.94 -0.91 -14.63
C SER A 3 -6.18 -2.41 -14.80
N ALA A 4 -5.98 -2.94 -16.02
CA ALA A 4 -6.11 -4.38 -16.29
C ALA A 4 -5.11 -5.23 -15.49
N LEU A 5 -3.92 -4.69 -15.23
CA LEU A 5 -2.88 -5.34 -14.42
C LEU A 5 -3.26 -5.35 -12.95
N GLU A 6 -3.83 -4.25 -12.44
CA GLU A 6 -4.30 -4.16 -11.06
C GLU A 6 -5.44 -5.16 -10.77
N ARG A 7 -6.38 -5.33 -11.70
CA ARG A 7 -7.45 -6.35 -11.59
C ARG A 7 -6.89 -7.77 -11.59
N THR A 8 -5.93 -8.06 -12.46
CA THR A 8 -5.28 -9.38 -12.56
C THR A 8 -4.51 -9.69 -11.29
N TYR A 9 -3.78 -8.69 -10.78
CA TYR A 9 -3.01 -8.79 -9.55
C TYR A 9 -3.90 -9.12 -8.33
N LYS A 10 -5.01 -8.39 -8.15
CA LYS A 10 -5.99 -8.65 -7.08
C LYS A 10 -6.63 -10.03 -7.20
N TRP A 11 -6.96 -10.47 -8.42
CA TRP A 11 -7.51 -11.81 -8.65
C TRP A 11 -6.52 -12.92 -8.30
N MET A 12 -5.25 -12.77 -8.70
CA MET A 12 -4.17 -13.71 -8.35
C MET A 12 -3.91 -13.75 -6.85
N HIS A 13 -3.95 -12.60 -6.17
CA HIS A 13 -3.84 -12.56 -4.72
C HIS A 13 -4.96 -13.35 -4.02
N GLN A 14 -6.20 -13.25 -4.50
CA GLN A 14 -7.34 -14.01 -3.95
C GLN A 14 -7.27 -15.53 -4.20
N HIS A 15 -6.78 -15.94 -5.38
CA HIS A 15 -6.79 -17.36 -5.79
C HIS A 15 -5.47 -18.09 -5.55
N PHE A 16 -4.36 -17.37 -5.50
CA PHE A 16 -3.00 -17.87 -5.27
C PHE A 16 -2.25 -17.01 -4.24
N PRO A 17 -2.80 -16.82 -3.02
CA PRO A 17 -2.21 -15.94 -2.00
C PRO A 17 -0.77 -16.34 -1.61
N HIS A 18 -0.46 -17.64 -1.68
CA HIS A 18 0.89 -18.16 -1.41
C HIS A 18 1.93 -17.86 -2.50
N ILE A 19 1.51 -17.35 -3.67
CA ILE A 19 2.38 -17.01 -4.80
C ILE A 19 2.43 -15.49 -5.02
N VAL A 20 1.30 -14.82 -4.81
CA VAL A 20 1.18 -13.36 -4.95
C VAL A 20 0.60 -12.85 -3.64
N ASP A 21 1.46 -12.48 -2.68
CA ASP A 21 1.05 -12.15 -1.31
C ASP A 21 0.92 -10.63 -1.05
N CYS A 22 1.19 -9.74 -2.02
CA CYS A 22 1.03 -8.32 -1.71
C CYS A 22 -0.46 -7.95 -1.67
N GLN A 23 -1.01 -7.92 -0.46
CA GLN A 23 -2.31 -7.31 -0.19
C GLN A 23 -2.23 -5.80 -0.40
N PRO A 24 -3.33 -5.15 -0.81
CA PRO A 24 -3.44 -3.70 -0.66
C PRO A 24 -3.32 -3.36 0.83
N ILE A 25 -2.30 -2.58 1.20
CA ILE A 25 -2.10 -2.08 2.56
C ILE A 25 -2.43 -0.59 2.56
N ASP A 26 -3.38 -0.18 3.39
CA ASP A 26 -3.61 1.23 3.71
C ASP A 26 -2.53 1.68 4.71
N VAL A 27 -1.35 1.99 4.16
CA VAL A 27 -0.15 2.26 4.97
C VAL A 27 -0.30 3.58 5.74
N GLU A 28 -0.99 4.55 5.18
CA GLU A 28 -1.29 5.83 5.81
C GLU A 28 -2.15 5.62 7.06
N GLY A 29 -3.30 4.97 6.94
CA GLY A 29 -4.18 4.69 8.07
C GLY A 29 -3.52 3.80 9.13
N LEU A 30 -2.73 2.82 8.69
CA LEU A 30 -1.99 1.94 9.60
C LEU A 30 -0.99 2.73 10.46
N ILE A 31 -0.20 3.60 9.86
CA ILE A 31 0.82 4.41 10.56
C ILE A 31 0.16 5.42 11.50
N GLU A 32 -0.91 6.09 11.06
CA GLU A 32 -1.66 7.02 11.91
C GLU A 32 -2.27 6.31 13.13
N SER A 33 -2.88 5.13 12.92
CA SER A 33 -3.45 4.32 14.01
C SER A 33 -2.40 3.84 15.02
N ALA A 34 -1.13 3.76 14.60
CA ALA A 34 -0.01 3.39 15.44
C ALA A 34 0.58 4.56 16.25
N GLY A 35 0.00 5.77 16.15
CA GLY A 35 0.45 6.94 16.90
C GLY A 35 1.63 7.67 16.25
N PHE A 36 1.72 7.61 14.92
CA PHE A 36 2.68 8.39 14.14
C PHE A 36 1.94 9.46 13.32
N THR A 37 2.64 10.54 13.01
CA THR A 37 2.18 11.59 12.11
C THR A 37 2.96 11.53 10.81
N LEU A 38 2.25 11.44 9.69
CA LEU A 38 2.82 11.46 8.34
C LEU A 38 3.53 12.81 8.09
N VAL A 39 4.77 12.71 7.63
CA VAL A 39 5.62 13.85 7.23
C VAL A 39 5.67 13.96 5.71
N GLU A 40 5.78 12.81 5.03
CA GLU A 40 5.85 12.74 3.58
C GLU A 40 5.11 11.49 3.09
N HIS A 41 4.51 11.59 1.91
CA HIS A 41 3.83 10.49 1.27
C HIS A 41 3.97 10.63 -0.25
N GLU A 42 4.50 9.60 -0.87
CA GLU A 42 4.68 9.48 -2.31
C GLU A 42 3.97 8.23 -2.83
N ARG A 43 3.20 8.39 -3.91
CA ARG A 43 2.64 7.25 -4.65
C ARG A 43 3.36 7.11 -5.97
N ILE A 44 4.02 5.97 -6.14
CA ILE A 44 4.75 5.63 -7.34
C ILE A 44 4.11 4.43 -8.04
N SER A 45 4.51 4.21 -9.27
CA SER A 45 4.17 3.01 -10.02
C SER A 45 5.44 2.20 -10.28
N LEU A 46 5.53 1.03 -9.66
CA LEU A 46 6.58 0.04 -9.93
C LEU A 46 5.99 -1.05 -10.81
N PHE A 47 6.50 -1.21 -12.04
CA PHE A 47 5.98 -2.18 -13.01
C PHE A 47 4.46 -2.13 -13.16
N THR A 48 3.88 -0.93 -13.27
CA THR A 48 2.43 -0.63 -13.34
C THR A 48 1.63 -0.94 -12.08
N MET A 49 2.26 -1.45 -11.02
CA MET A 49 1.62 -1.63 -9.72
C MET A 49 1.73 -0.36 -8.88
N PRO A 50 0.63 0.09 -8.26
CA PRO A 50 0.66 1.21 -7.34
C PRO A 50 1.42 0.84 -6.07
N VAL A 51 2.35 1.68 -5.65
CA VAL A 51 3.12 1.55 -4.41
C VAL A 51 3.07 2.88 -3.66
N ALA A 52 2.86 2.82 -2.35
CA ALA A 52 2.94 3.98 -1.47
C ALA A 52 4.24 3.92 -0.66
N ILE A 53 4.93 5.06 -0.57
CA ILE A 53 6.10 5.29 0.27
C ILE A 53 5.73 6.40 1.24
N VAL A 54 5.97 6.19 2.52
CA VAL A 54 5.60 7.13 3.58
C VAL A 54 6.75 7.34 4.55
N VAL A 55 6.93 8.59 4.98
CA VAL A 55 7.84 8.98 6.06
C VAL A 55 6.97 9.53 7.19
N ALA A 56 7.19 9.05 8.40
CA ALA A 56 6.41 9.46 9.56
C ALA A 56 7.30 9.66 10.80
N THR A 57 6.83 10.50 11.71
CA THR A 57 7.47 10.72 13.02
C THR A 57 6.49 10.39 14.14
N PRO A 58 6.95 9.96 15.33
CA PRO A 58 6.05 9.72 16.46
C PRO A 58 5.19 10.95 16.74
N THR A 59 3.89 10.75 16.91
CA THR A 59 3.00 11.84 17.31
C THR A 59 3.42 12.30 18.70
N LYS A 60 3.73 13.59 18.84
CA LYS A 60 4.10 14.17 20.12
C LYS A 60 2.88 14.13 21.04
N ALA A 61 3.05 13.59 22.24
CA ALA A 61 2.02 13.52 23.28
C ALA A 61 1.53 14.91 23.69
#